data_AF-A0A7J3EGG5-F1
#
_entry.id   AF-A0A7J3EGG5-F1
#
_cell.length_a   1.000
_cell.length_b   1.000
_cell.length_c   1.000
_cell.angle_alpha   90.00
_cell.angle_beta   90.00
_cell.angle_gamma   90.00
#
_symmetry.space_group_name_H-M   'P 1'
#
loop_
_entity.id
_entity.type
_entity.pdbx_description
1 polymer ?
#
loop_
_entity_poly.entity_id
_entity_poly.type
_entity_poly.pdbx_seq_one_letter_code
_entity_poly.pdbx_strand_id
1 'polypeptide(L)'
;VLRIGLPVLTLGLMNGLAFLLQLKIVNMLGIVAATAYAIGFVIMDIVDAALWGLSGATAIMVGQNLGAENVKRAREVAYKSALLIAALIALGACIIYPIRGYLADIFADDPYITAETDLFLQTLVPTLPFFGLFVVAMSIGRGSGHTVFPTAIGMLRLWGVRVGLGYSLAFILGMGSFGAWLAISLSNIVGGVISILWIKYGRWAEAVIKKNHRM
;
A
#
# COMPACT_ATOMS: atom_id res chain seq x y z
N VAL A 1 16.70 -1.88 24.17
CA VAL A 1 16.69 -1.07 22.94
C VAL A 1 17.01 -1.90 21.70
N LEU A 2 18.17 -2.56 21.61
CA LEU A 2 18.57 -3.39 20.44
C LEU A 2 17.56 -4.48 20.01
N ARG A 3 16.96 -5.23 20.95
CA ARG A 3 16.03 -6.34 20.63
C ARG A 3 14.68 -5.89 20.03
N ILE A 4 14.26 -4.65 20.29
CA ILE A 4 13.04 -4.05 19.74
C ILE A 4 13.37 -3.18 18.51
N GLY A 5 14.54 -2.54 18.52
CA GLY A 5 15.02 -1.72 17.40
C GLY A 5 15.47 -2.52 16.18
N LEU A 6 16.16 -3.67 16.36
CA LEU A 6 16.64 -4.49 15.24
C LEU A 6 15.52 -4.88 14.26
N PRO A 7 14.39 -5.43 14.73
CA PRO A 7 13.28 -5.79 13.86
C PRO A 7 12.76 -4.58 13.07
N VAL A 8 12.53 -3.46 13.74
CA VAL A 8 12.02 -2.23 13.09
C VAL A 8 13.00 -1.69 12.06
N LEU A 9 14.30 -1.71 12.36
CA LEU A 9 15.35 -1.33 11.42
C LEU A 9 15.38 -2.27 10.21
N THR A 10 15.34 -3.59 10.42
CA THR A 10 15.28 -4.55 9.31
C THR A 10 14.06 -4.35 8.44
N LEU A 11 12.88 -4.05 9.02
CA LEU A 11 11.68 -3.75 8.25
C LEU A 11 11.84 -2.47 7.42
N GLY A 12 12.39 -1.42 8.00
CA GLY A 12 12.66 -0.17 7.29
C GLY A 12 13.66 -0.35 6.14
N LEU A 13 14.76 -1.06 6.40
CA LEU A 13 15.78 -1.37 5.39
C LEU A 13 15.22 -2.25 4.26
N MET A 14 14.41 -3.26 4.58
CA MET A 14 13.77 -4.12 3.58
C MET A 14 12.81 -3.33 2.69
N ASN A 15 12.06 -2.37 3.24
CA ASN A 15 11.21 -1.50 2.43
C ASN A 15 12.04 -0.56 1.55
N GLY A 16 13.08 0.06 2.11
CA GLY A 16 13.98 0.94 1.35
C GLY A 16 14.69 0.21 0.21
N LEU A 17 15.19 -1.00 0.45
CA LEU A 17 15.83 -1.83 -0.57
C LEU A 17 14.85 -2.26 -1.66
N ALA A 18 13.61 -2.64 -1.31
CA ALA A 18 12.59 -2.96 -2.31
C ALA A 18 12.30 -1.74 -3.21
N PHE A 19 12.25 -0.55 -2.63
CA PHE A 19 12.06 0.70 -3.39
C PHE A 19 13.23 0.99 -4.34
N LEU A 20 14.46 0.82 -3.86
CA LEU A 20 15.66 0.98 -4.69
C LEU A 20 15.70 -0.03 -5.85
N LEU A 21 15.34 -1.29 -5.60
CA LEU A 21 15.26 -2.31 -6.65
C LEU A 21 14.15 -2.00 -7.66
N GLN A 22 12.99 -1.54 -7.20
CA GLN A 22 11.93 -1.08 -8.10
C GLN A 22 12.40 0.08 -8.97
N LEU A 23 13.06 1.07 -8.38
CA LEU A 23 13.61 2.21 -9.10
C LEU A 23 14.68 1.77 -10.11
N LYS A 24 15.51 0.79 -9.76
CA LYS A 24 16.48 0.19 -10.70
C LYS A 24 15.78 -0.49 -11.88
N ILE A 25 14.72 -1.27 -11.64
CA ILE A 25 13.91 -1.92 -12.69
C ILE A 25 13.38 -0.88 -13.67
N VAL A 26 12.80 0.20 -13.14
CA VAL A 26 12.25 1.29 -13.96
C VAL A 26 13.36 2.00 -14.75
N ASN A 27 14.49 2.32 -14.13
CA ASN A 27 15.60 2.99 -14.83
C ASN A 27 16.19 2.15 -15.97
N MET A 28 16.21 0.82 -15.84
CA MET A 28 16.66 -0.08 -16.91
C MET A 28 15.72 -0.08 -18.12
N LEU A 29 14.48 0.41 -17.99
CA LEU A 29 13.53 0.56 -19.09
C LEU A 29 13.72 1.86 -19.89
N GLY A 30 14.63 2.74 -19.46
CA GLY A 30 14.99 3.97 -20.14
C GLY A 30 14.44 5.24 -19.49
N ILE A 31 14.90 6.38 -20.01
CA ILE A 31 14.64 7.70 -19.39
C ILE A 31 13.17 8.09 -19.42
N VAL A 32 12.42 7.70 -20.46
CA VAL A 32 10.99 7.98 -20.58
C VAL A 32 10.21 7.31 -19.43
N ALA A 33 10.45 6.02 -19.19
CA ALA A 33 9.80 5.28 -18.10
C ALA A 33 10.22 5.78 -16.71
N ALA A 34 11.51 6.12 -16.54
CA ALA A 34 12.02 6.69 -15.29
C ALA A 34 11.37 8.04 -14.95
N THR A 35 11.25 8.93 -15.93
CA THR A 35 10.62 10.24 -15.73
C THR A 35 9.12 10.08 -15.49
N ALA A 36 8.43 9.23 -16.26
CA ALA A 36 7.01 8.95 -16.06
C ALA A 36 6.72 8.39 -14.66
N TYR A 37 7.58 7.48 -14.17
CA TYR A 37 7.49 6.98 -12.79
C TYR A 37 7.62 8.09 -11.77
N ALA A 38 8.61 8.98 -11.93
CA ALA A 38 8.84 10.09 -11.00
C ALA A 38 7.62 11.03 -10.93
N ILE A 39 7.05 11.38 -12.09
CA ILE A 39 5.84 12.22 -12.17
C ILE A 39 4.66 11.54 -11.48
N GLY A 40 4.39 10.28 -11.81
CA GLY A 40 3.28 9.56 -11.18
C GLY A 40 3.52 9.31 -9.68
N PHE A 41 4.77 9.26 -9.23
CA PHE A 41 5.11 9.17 -7.80
C PHE A 41 4.69 10.41 -7.02
N VAL A 42 4.83 11.62 -7.59
CA VAL A 42 4.35 12.87 -6.97
C VAL A 42 2.84 12.80 -6.74
N ILE A 43 2.09 12.31 -7.73
CA ILE A 43 0.63 12.12 -7.62
C ILE A 43 0.31 11.10 -6.52
N MET A 44 1.08 10.01 -6.42
CA MET A 44 0.93 9.03 -5.36
C MET A 44 1.20 9.60 -3.97
N ASP A 45 2.23 10.42 -3.80
CA ASP A 45 2.60 10.97 -2.49
C ASP A 45 1.45 11.79 -1.87
N ILE A 46 0.68 12.49 -2.71
CA ILE A 46 -0.52 13.22 -2.26
C ILE A 46 -1.59 12.26 -1.74
N VAL A 47 -1.85 11.17 -2.47
CA VAL A 47 -2.81 10.13 -2.07
C VAL A 47 -2.34 9.42 -0.80
N ASP A 48 -1.06 9.11 -0.71
CA ASP A 48 -0.43 8.47 0.44
C ASP A 48 -0.55 9.34 1.68
N ALA A 49 -0.25 10.65 1.58
CA ALA A 49 -0.39 11.57 2.70
C ALA A 49 -1.82 11.56 3.28
N ALA A 50 -2.83 11.60 2.41
CA ALA A 50 -4.24 11.51 2.82
C ALA A 50 -4.57 10.16 3.47
N LEU A 51 -4.08 9.04 2.90
CA LEU A 51 -4.26 7.69 3.43
C LEU A 51 -3.68 7.52 4.82
N TRP A 52 -2.43 7.96 5.01
CA TRP A 52 -1.74 7.87 6.28
C TRP A 52 -2.42 8.74 7.35
N GLY A 53 -2.87 9.94 6.99
CA GLY A 53 -3.66 10.81 7.86
C GLY A 53 -4.97 10.16 8.33
N LEU A 54 -5.75 9.60 7.40
CA LEU A 54 -7.04 8.96 7.73
C LEU A 54 -6.85 7.66 8.53
N SER A 55 -5.84 6.85 8.18
CA SER A 55 -5.63 5.54 8.81
C SER A 55 -5.09 5.63 10.24
N GLY A 56 -4.43 6.73 10.62
CA GLY A 56 -3.92 6.93 11.98
C GLY A 56 -5.04 6.93 13.03
N ALA A 57 -6.17 7.56 12.72
CA ALA A 57 -7.35 7.56 13.59
C ALA A 57 -7.89 6.16 13.84
N THR A 58 -7.85 5.27 12.83
CA THR A 58 -8.26 3.87 12.97
C THR A 58 -7.40 3.13 13.99
N ALA A 59 -6.07 3.32 13.98
CA ALA A 59 -5.17 2.67 14.93
C ALA A 59 -5.51 3.07 16.38
N ILE A 60 -5.76 4.37 16.60
CA ILE A 60 -6.13 4.91 17.91
C ILE A 60 -7.47 4.32 18.37
N MET A 61 -8.52 4.42 17.56
CA MET A 61 -9.85 3.94 17.94
C MET A 61 -9.86 2.42 18.18
N VAL A 62 -9.16 1.63 17.36
CA VAL A 62 -9.04 0.18 17.58
C VAL A 62 -8.31 -0.12 18.89
N GLY A 63 -7.17 0.54 19.13
CA GLY A 63 -6.40 0.34 20.36
C GLY A 63 -7.17 0.71 21.62
N GLN A 64 -7.90 1.83 21.61
CA GLN A 64 -8.74 2.26 22.72
C GLN A 64 -9.87 1.26 23.01
N ASN A 65 -10.56 0.76 21.97
CA ASN A 65 -11.64 -0.19 22.16
C ASN A 65 -11.14 -1.56 22.64
N LEU A 66 -9.99 -2.04 22.14
CA LEU A 66 -9.38 -3.27 22.63
C LEU A 66 -8.85 -3.12 24.06
N GLY A 67 -8.28 -1.97 24.41
CA GLY A 67 -7.86 -1.64 25.78
C GLY A 67 -9.02 -1.57 26.77
N ALA A 68 -10.21 -1.18 26.31
CA ALA A 68 -11.45 -1.19 27.08
C ALA A 68 -12.20 -2.55 27.02
N GLU A 69 -11.54 -3.62 26.55
CA GLU A 69 -12.11 -4.97 26.38
C GLU A 69 -13.35 -5.04 25.47
N ASN A 70 -13.61 -3.99 24.68
CA ASN A 70 -14.76 -3.88 23.79
C ASN A 70 -14.42 -4.37 22.37
N VAL A 71 -14.20 -5.68 22.25
CA VAL A 71 -13.83 -6.35 20.99
C VAL A 71 -14.85 -6.12 19.88
N LYS A 72 -16.14 -6.11 20.21
CA LYS A 72 -17.23 -5.88 19.25
C LYS A 72 -17.10 -4.50 18.60
N ARG A 73 -16.87 -3.46 19.41
CA ARG A 73 -16.71 -2.10 18.91
C ARG A 73 -15.40 -1.92 18.15
N ALA A 74 -14.31 -2.56 18.58
CA ALA A 74 -13.05 -2.55 17.83
C ALA A 74 -13.22 -3.12 16.41
N ARG A 75 -13.95 -4.24 16.26
CA ARG A 75 -14.28 -4.80 14.94
C ARG A 75 -15.15 -3.85 14.11
N GLU A 76 -16.17 -3.27 14.72
CA GLU A 76 -17.05 -2.32 14.03
C GLU A 76 -16.26 -1.11 13.50
N VAL A 77 -15.36 -0.55 14.30
CA VAL A 77 -14.46 0.54 13.91
C VAL A 77 -13.57 0.10 12.74
N ALA A 78 -12.94 -1.06 12.83
CA ALA A 78 -12.07 -1.57 11.77
C ALA A 78 -12.80 -1.69 10.42
N TYR A 79 -14.00 -2.29 10.41
CA TYR A 79 -14.80 -2.41 9.18
C TYR A 79 -15.27 -1.06 8.65
N LYS A 80 -15.78 -0.18 9.52
CA LYS A 80 -16.24 1.15 9.11
C LYS A 80 -15.10 2.00 8.58
N SER A 81 -13.93 1.97 9.21
CA SER A 81 -12.73 2.66 8.72
C SER A 81 -12.26 2.10 7.39
N ALA A 82 -12.22 0.77 7.23
CA ALA A 82 -11.85 0.14 5.96
C ALA A 82 -12.79 0.55 4.83
N LEU A 83 -14.11 0.51 5.06
CA LEU A 83 -15.11 0.93 4.09
C LEU A 83 -15.01 2.42 3.75
N LEU A 84 -14.90 3.28 4.77
CA LEU A 84 -14.80 4.72 4.59
C LEU A 84 -13.55 5.09 3.77
N ILE A 85 -12.39 4.56 4.14
CA ILE A 85 -11.13 4.85 3.45
C ILE A 85 -11.17 4.30 2.02
N ALA A 86 -11.65 3.07 1.82
CA ALA A 86 -11.81 2.52 0.47
C ALA A 86 -12.75 3.37 -0.39
N ALA A 87 -13.87 3.85 0.17
CA ALA A 87 -14.83 4.69 -0.54
C ALA A 87 -14.25 6.07 -0.89
N LEU A 88 -13.56 6.72 0.06
CA LEU A 88 -12.93 8.03 -0.18
C LEU A 88 -11.85 7.95 -1.25
N ILE A 89 -11.03 6.90 -1.22
CA ILE A 89 -9.97 6.69 -2.21
C ILE A 89 -10.54 6.27 -3.55
N ALA A 90 -11.61 5.48 -3.58
CA ALA A 90 -12.33 5.16 -4.82
C ALA A 90 -12.93 6.43 -5.44
N LEU A 91 -13.51 7.31 -4.62
CA LEU A 91 -14.02 8.60 -5.09
C LEU A 91 -12.90 9.48 -5.64
N GLY A 92 -11.76 9.57 -4.93
CA GLY A 92 -10.57 10.27 -5.42
C GLY A 92 -10.05 9.69 -6.73
N ALA A 93 -10.01 8.36 -6.85
CA ALA A 93 -9.63 7.66 -8.07
C ALA A 93 -10.60 7.97 -9.23
N CYS A 94 -11.91 8.00 -8.98
CA CYS A 94 -12.90 8.40 -9.99
C CYS A 94 -12.73 9.84 -10.48
N ILE A 95 -12.22 10.73 -9.63
CA ILE A 95 -11.92 12.13 -10.01
C ILE A 95 -10.60 12.20 -10.78
N ILE A 96 -9.56 11.51 -10.33
CA ILE A 96 -8.22 11.55 -10.94
C ILE A 96 -8.20 10.82 -12.29
N TYR A 97 -8.89 9.70 -12.42
CA TYR A 97 -8.86 8.86 -13.62
C TYR A 97 -9.20 9.60 -14.93
N PRO A 98 -10.27 10.40 -15.04
CA PRO A 98 -10.57 11.13 -16.28
C PRO A 98 -9.58 12.27 -16.57
N ILE A 99 -8.91 12.83 -15.56
CA ILE A 99 -7.99 13.96 -15.73
C ILE A 99 -6.51 13.56 -15.77
N ARG A 100 -6.22 12.26 -15.68
CA ARG A 100 -4.84 11.75 -15.55
C ARG A 100 -3.90 12.15 -16.70
N GLY A 101 -4.42 12.28 -17.92
CA GLY A 101 -3.66 12.76 -19.08
C GLY A 101 -3.27 14.23 -18.91
N TYR A 102 -4.23 15.08 -18.53
CA TYR A 102 -3.95 16.48 -18.18
C TYR A 102 -3.00 16.62 -17.00
N LEU A 103 -3.08 15.73 -16.01
CA LEU A 103 -2.12 15.72 -14.91
C LEU A 103 -0.71 15.41 -15.41
N ALA A 104 -0.55 14.51 -16.38
CA ALA A 104 0.75 14.23 -16.98
C ALA A 104 1.30 15.46 -17.74
N ASP A 105 0.45 16.16 -18.50
CA ASP A 105 0.82 17.37 -19.25
C ASP A 105 1.30 18.53 -18.35
N ILE A 106 0.87 18.58 -17.09
CA ILE A 106 1.34 19.62 -16.14
C ILE A 106 2.82 19.45 -15.79
N PHE A 107 3.34 18.22 -15.83
CA PHE A 107 4.71 17.92 -15.38
C PHE A 107 5.70 17.68 -16.52
N ALA A 108 5.23 17.46 -17.76
CA ALA A 108 6.10 17.23 -18.90
C ALA A 108 5.47 17.74 -20.21
N ASP A 109 6.30 18.37 -21.04
CA ASP A 109 5.93 18.80 -22.40
C ASP A 109 6.26 17.76 -23.48
N ASP A 110 7.00 16.69 -23.13
CA ASP A 110 7.38 15.63 -24.07
C ASP A 110 6.22 14.62 -24.25
N PRO A 111 5.67 14.46 -25.47
CA PRO A 111 4.55 13.55 -25.73
C PRO A 111 4.81 12.10 -25.34
N TYR A 112 6.06 11.62 -25.42
CA TYR A 112 6.40 10.25 -25.03
C TYR A 112 6.34 10.08 -23.50
N ILE A 113 6.78 11.09 -22.75
CA ILE A 113 6.73 11.07 -21.28
C ILE A 113 5.28 11.20 -20.80
N THR A 114 4.49 12.07 -21.42
CA THR A 114 3.06 12.21 -21.11
C THR A 114 2.33 10.91 -21.35
N ALA A 115 2.49 10.28 -22.52
CA ALA A 115 1.82 9.03 -22.85
C ALA A 115 2.20 7.89 -21.89
N GLU A 116 3.48 7.81 -21.52
CA GLU A 116 3.95 6.80 -20.58
C GLU A 116 3.44 7.05 -19.15
N THR A 117 3.32 8.32 -18.74
CA THR A 117 2.74 8.71 -17.45
C THR A 117 1.24 8.42 -17.41
N ASP A 118 0.50 8.71 -18.49
CA ASP A 118 -0.91 8.34 -18.61
C ASP A 118 -1.09 6.83 -18.49
N LEU A 119 -0.27 6.03 -19.18
CA LEU A 119 -0.30 4.57 -19.08
C LEU A 119 -0.04 4.08 -17.65
N PHE A 120 0.95 4.67 -16.97
CA PHE A 120 1.23 4.37 -15.58
C PHE A 120 0.02 4.68 -14.68
N LEU A 121 -0.55 5.87 -14.78
CA LEU A 121 -1.70 6.28 -13.97
C LEU A 121 -2.96 5.47 -14.31
N GLN A 122 -3.17 5.12 -15.58
CA GLN A 122 -4.30 4.31 -16.03
C GLN A 122 -4.32 2.94 -15.35
N THR A 123 -3.16 2.29 -15.25
CA THR A 123 -3.05 0.99 -14.59
C THR A 123 -3.10 1.09 -13.07
N LEU A 124 -2.57 2.17 -12.50
CA LEU A 124 -2.39 2.34 -11.07
C LEU A 124 -3.65 2.84 -10.35
N VAL A 125 -4.27 3.92 -10.84
CA VAL A 125 -5.37 4.65 -10.18
C VAL A 125 -6.53 3.72 -9.77
N PRO A 126 -6.98 2.77 -10.61
CA PRO A 126 -8.04 1.81 -10.23
C PRO A 126 -7.67 0.92 -9.03
N THR A 127 -6.37 0.76 -8.74
CA THR A 127 -5.89 -0.11 -7.65
C THR A 127 -5.66 0.61 -6.32
N LEU A 128 -5.73 1.95 -6.30
CA LEU A 128 -5.53 2.76 -5.09
C LEU A 128 -6.48 2.38 -3.94
N PRO A 129 -7.76 2.03 -4.16
CA PRO A 129 -8.63 1.60 -3.06
C PRO A 129 -8.12 0.34 -2.34
N PHE A 130 -7.55 -0.61 -3.09
CA PHE A 130 -6.92 -1.81 -2.52
C PHE A 130 -5.66 -1.48 -1.71
N PHE A 131 -4.87 -0.53 -2.20
CA PHE A 131 -3.74 -0.02 -1.45
C PHE A 131 -4.19 0.66 -0.14
N GLY A 132 -5.26 1.45 -0.18
CA GLY A 132 -5.86 2.05 1.01
C GLY A 132 -6.28 1.00 2.04
N LEU A 133 -6.96 -0.07 1.60
CA LEU A 133 -7.33 -1.20 2.48
C LEU A 133 -6.12 -1.87 3.14
N PHE A 134 -5.01 -2.00 2.40
CA PHE A 134 -3.75 -2.47 2.96
C PHE A 134 -3.21 -1.55 4.05
N VAL A 135 -3.23 -0.23 3.83
CA VAL A 135 -2.82 0.77 4.83
C VAL A 135 -3.71 0.70 6.08
N VAL A 136 -5.03 0.51 5.91
CA VAL A 136 -5.95 0.31 7.05
C VAL A 136 -5.60 -0.94 7.85
N ALA A 137 -5.31 -2.06 7.19
CA ALA A 137 -4.88 -3.28 7.88
C ALA A 137 -3.57 -3.07 8.66
N MET A 138 -2.61 -2.34 8.11
CA MET A 138 -1.40 -1.94 8.85
C MET A 138 -1.73 -1.12 10.10
N SER A 139 -2.66 -0.16 9.99
CA SER A 139 -3.10 0.65 11.13
C SER A 139 -3.87 -0.16 12.18
N ILE A 140 -4.71 -1.11 11.78
CA ILE A 140 -5.37 -2.06 12.70
C ILE A 140 -4.34 -2.93 13.40
N GLY A 141 -3.34 -3.44 12.69
CA GLY A 141 -2.24 -4.20 13.27
C GLY A 141 -1.47 -3.42 14.32
N ARG A 142 -1.18 -2.14 14.06
CA ARG A 142 -0.55 -1.24 15.03
C ARG A 142 -1.44 -0.98 16.24
N GLY A 143 -2.73 -0.70 16.04
CA GLY A 143 -3.68 -0.44 17.12
C GLY A 143 -3.95 -1.68 18.00
N SER A 144 -3.91 -2.87 17.42
CA SER A 144 -4.16 -4.14 18.13
C SER A 144 -2.92 -4.83 18.69
N GLY A 145 -1.71 -4.36 18.33
CA GLY A 145 -0.45 -5.03 18.65
C GLY A 145 -0.12 -6.24 17.75
N HIS A 146 -1.03 -6.65 16.86
CA HIS A 146 -0.81 -7.73 15.88
C HIS A 146 -0.14 -7.21 14.60
N THR A 147 1.09 -6.74 14.69
CA THR A 147 1.81 -6.11 13.55
C THR A 147 2.51 -7.10 12.62
N VAL A 148 2.80 -8.32 13.08
CA VAL A 148 3.58 -9.32 12.32
C VAL A 148 2.89 -9.70 11.02
N PHE A 149 1.59 -10.00 11.07
CA PHE A 149 0.85 -10.47 9.90
C PHE A 149 0.69 -9.37 8.82
N PRO A 150 0.24 -8.13 9.15
CA PRO A 150 0.21 -7.02 8.18
C PRO A 150 1.57 -6.71 7.57
N THR A 151 2.65 -6.83 8.37
CA THR A 151 4.01 -6.65 7.89
C THR A 151 4.41 -7.72 6.88
N ALA A 152 4.08 -8.99 7.13
CA ALA A 152 4.32 -10.08 6.20
C ALA A 152 3.56 -9.90 4.87
N ILE A 153 2.30 -9.42 4.92
CA ILE A 153 1.54 -9.03 3.72
C ILE A 153 2.30 -7.95 2.94
N GLY A 154 2.82 -6.92 3.63
CA GLY A 154 3.60 -5.85 3.03
C GLY A 154 4.88 -6.36 2.35
N MET A 155 5.59 -7.28 2.98
CA MET A 155 6.77 -7.93 2.39
C MET A 155 6.43 -8.74 1.14
N LEU A 156 5.40 -9.58 1.20
CA LEU A 156 4.94 -10.37 0.05
C LEU A 156 4.54 -9.46 -1.11
N ARG A 157 3.78 -8.40 -0.81
CA ARG A 157 3.37 -7.38 -1.78
C ARG A 157 4.57 -6.73 -2.45
N LEU A 158 5.56 -6.27 -1.68
CA LEU A 158 6.70 -5.52 -2.22
C LEU A 158 7.73 -6.43 -2.90
N TRP A 159 8.20 -7.47 -2.22
CA TRP A 159 9.28 -8.30 -2.73
C TRP A 159 8.77 -9.36 -3.72
N GLY A 160 7.73 -10.09 -3.33
CA GLY A 160 7.20 -11.18 -4.15
C GLY A 160 6.50 -10.67 -5.40
N VAL A 161 5.53 -9.77 -5.21
CA VAL A 161 4.72 -9.27 -6.33
C VAL A 161 5.40 -8.09 -7.01
N ARG A 162 5.60 -6.96 -6.33
CA ARG A 162 6.03 -5.73 -7.01
C ARG A 162 7.41 -5.85 -7.67
N VAL A 163 8.43 -6.31 -6.95
CA VAL A 163 9.79 -6.46 -7.49
C VAL A 163 9.93 -7.74 -8.32
N GLY A 164 9.55 -8.90 -7.77
CA GLY A 164 9.71 -10.20 -8.44
C GLY A 164 8.87 -10.33 -9.72
N LEU A 165 7.56 -10.05 -9.63
CA LEU A 165 6.70 -10.06 -10.80
C LEU A 165 7.04 -8.91 -11.76
N GLY A 166 7.42 -7.74 -11.24
CA GLY A 166 7.81 -6.59 -12.06
C GLY A 166 8.99 -6.87 -12.97
N TYR A 167 10.07 -7.45 -12.45
CA TYR A 167 11.20 -7.86 -13.27
C TYR A 167 10.82 -8.92 -14.31
N SER A 168 10.00 -9.89 -13.90
CA SER A 168 9.56 -10.99 -14.76
C SER A 168 8.69 -10.50 -15.92
N LEU A 169 7.67 -9.68 -15.64
CA LEU A 169 6.78 -9.12 -16.67
C LEU A 169 7.54 -8.16 -17.60
N ALA A 170 8.37 -7.29 -17.03
CA ALA A 170 9.08 -6.27 -17.81
C ALA A 170 10.13 -6.87 -18.76
N PHE A 171 10.98 -7.78 -18.26
CA PHE A 171 12.14 -8.26 -19.01
C PHE A 171 12.00 -9.69 -19.56
N ILE A 172 11.44 -10.63 -18.79
CA ILE A 172 11.33 -12.04 -19.23
C ILE A 172 10.21 -12.20 -20.26
N LEU A 173 9.07 -11.57 -20.01
CA LEU A 173 7.91 -11.57 -20.92
C LEU A 173 7.95 -10.43 -21.94
N GLY A 174 8.95 -9.54 -21.86
CA GLY A 174 9.15 -8.46 -22.82
C GLY A 174 8.04 -7.40 -22.83
N MET A 175 7.26 -7.26 -21.75
CA MET A 175 6.17 -6.28 -21.68
C MET A 175 6.66 -4.86 -21.37
N GLY A 176 7.96 -4.65 -21.18
CA GLY A 176 8.56 -3.34 -20.94
C GLY A 176 8.00 -2.64 -19.70
N SER A 177 7.76 -1.33 -19.84
CA SER A 177 7.22 -0.49 -18.75
C SER A 177 5.81 -0.90 -18.32
N PHE A 178 4.96 -1.30 -19.26
CA PHE A 178 3.63 -1.81 -18.95
C PHE A 178 3.66 -3.01 -17.99
N GLY A 179 4.62 -3.93 -18.18
CA GLY A 179 4.85 -5.05 -17.25
C GLY A 179 5.20 -4.60 -15.84
N ALA A 180 6.04 -3.56 -15.72
CA ALA A 180 6.38 -2.96 -14.43
C ALA A 180 5.16 -2.29 -13.76
N TRP A 181 4.34 -1.55 -14.52
CA TRP A 181 3.13 -0.91 -14.02
C TRP A 181 2.10 -1.93 -13.54
N LEU A 182 1.86 -2.98 -14.33
CA LEU A 182 0.98 -4.08 -13.94
C LEU A 182 1.43 -4.76 -12.65
N ALA A 183 2.74 -4.98 -12.45
CA ALA A 183 3.22 -5.56 -11.21
C ALA A 183 2.95 -4.68 -9.99
N ILE A 184 3.07 -3.34 -10.12
CA ILE A 184 2.70 -2.40 -9.05
C ILE A 184 1.21 -2.52 -8.75
N SER A 185 0.36 -2.47 -9.78
CA SER A 185 -1.10 -2.57 -9.65
C SER A 185 -1.54 -3.90 -9.03
N LEU A 186 -1.00 -5.01 -9.51
CA LEU A 186 -1.27 -6.34 -8.96
C LEU A 186 -0.80 -6.45 -7.51
N SER A 187 0.33 -5.84 -7.17
CA SER A 187 0.80 -5.80 -5.78
C SER A 187 -0.21 -5.11 -4.85
N ASN A 188 -0.84 -4.02 -5.31
CA ASN A 188 -1.88 -3.32 -4.55
C ASN A 188 -3.12 -4.19 -4.37
N ILE A 189 -3.56 -4.85 -5.45
CA ILE A 189 -4.72 -5.75 -5.41
C ILE A 189 -4.46 -6.92 -4.45
N VAL A 190 -3.33 -7.62 -4.60
CA VAL A 190 -2.96 -8.75 -3.72
C VAL A 190 -2.88 -8.30 -2.27
N GLY A 191 -2.20 -7.18 -1.99
CA GLY A 191 -2.11 -6.62 -0.64
C GLY A 191 -3.49 -6.30 -0.06
N GLY A 192 -4.32 -5.58 -0.81
CA GLY A 192 -5.66 -5.18 -0.37
C GLY A 192 -6.60 -6.37 -0.15
N VAL A 193 -6.60 -7.36 -1.03
CA VAL A 193 -7.43 -8.57 -0.89
C VAL A 193 -7.03 -9.36 0.35
N ILE A 194 -5.73 -9.63 0.55
CA ILE A 194 -5.26 -10.35 1.73
C ILE A 194 -5.57 -9.54 3.01
N SER A 195 -5.43 -8.21 2.95
CA SER A 195 -5.79 -7.31 4.05
C SER A 195 -7.27 -7.35 4.41
N ILE A 196 -8.18 -7.37 3.44
CA ILE A 196 -9.63 -7.54 3.70
C ILE A 196 -9.89 -8.88 4.39
N LEU A 197 -9.32 -9.97 3.86
CA LEU A 197 -9.48 -11.30 4.45
C LEU A 197 -8.98 -11.34 5.89
N TRP A 198 -7.85 -10.69 6.16
CA TRP A 198 -7.30 -10.61 7.51
C TRP A 198 -8.14 -9.74 8.44
N ILE A 199 -8.65 -8.59 7.99
CA ILE A 199 -9.58 -7.78 8.80
C ILE A 199 -10.83 -8.59 9.12
N LYS A 200 -11.32 -9.39 8.17
CA LYS A 200 -12.57 -10.15 8.31
C LYS A 200 -12.45 -11.38 9.20
N TYR A 201 -11.44 -12.20 8.95
CA TYR A 201 -11.27 -13.52 9.55
C TYR A 201 -10.14 -13.59 10.57
N GLY A 202 -9.29 -12.57 10.64
CA GLY A 202 -8.14 -12.55 11.53
C GLY A 202 -8.52 -12.48 13.00
N ARG A 203 -7.66 -13.09 13.82
CA ARG A 203 -7.73 -13.08 15.30
C ARG A 203 -7.11 -11.81 15.90
N TRP A 204 -6.97 -10.75 15.10
CA TRP A 204 -6.32 -9.50 15.50
C TRP A 204 -7.02 -8.78 16.66
N ALA A 205 -8.31 -9.07 16.86
CA ALA A 205 -9.11 -8.49 17.93
C ALA A 205 -9.04 -9.28 19.25
N GLU A 206 -8.29 -10.38 19.29
CA GLU A 206 -8.03 -11.14 20.53
C GLU A 206 -6.89 -10.49 21.32
N ALA A 207 -6.82 -10.75 22.63
CA ALA A 207 -5.76 -10.21 23.46
C ALA A 207 -4.40 -10.83 23.09
N VAL A 208 -3.42 -9.98 22.77
CA VAL A 208 -2.01 -10.40 22.52
C VAL A 208 -1.37 -10.95 23.80
N ILE A 209 -1.78 -10.44 24.98
CA ILE A 209 -1.28 -10.85 26.29
C ILE A 209 -2.40 -11.57 27.04
N LYS A 210 -2.31 -12.89 27.19
CA LYS A 210 -3.11 -13.60 28.20
C LYS A 210 -2.61 -13.15 29.57
N LYS A 211 -3.44 -12.40 30.32
CA LYS A 211 -3.19 -12.15 31.75
C LYS A 211 -3.08 -13.51 32.44
N ASN A 212 -1.85 -13.95 32.73
CA ASN A 212 -1.63 -15.02 33.69
C ASN A 212 -2.05 -14.48 35.05
N HIS A 213 -3.31 -14.70 35.43
CA HIS A 213 -3.70 -14.67 36.83
C HIS A 213 -3.09 -15.93 37.47
N ARG A 214 -1.82 -15.83 37.87
CA ARG A 214 -1.34 -16.65 38.97
C ARG A 214 -1.70 -15.87 40.24
N MET A 215 -2.61 -16.50 41.00
CA MET A 215 -3.05 -16.10 42.34
C MET A 215 -1.86 -15.91 43.28
#